data_AF-A0A845MBN1-F1
#
_entry.id   AF-A0A845MBN1-F1
#
_cell.length_a   1.000
_cell.length_b   1.000
_cell.length_c   1.000
_cell.angle_alpha   90.00
_cell.angle_beta   90.00
_cell.angle_gamma   90.00
#
_symmetry.space_group_name_H-M   'P 1'
#
loop_
_entity.id
_entity.type
_entity.pdbx_description
1 polymer ?
#
loop_
_entity_poly.entity_id
_entity_poly.type
_entity_poly.pdbx_seq_one_letter_code
_entity_poly.pdbx_strand_id
1 'polypeptide(L)'
;MIEVTLHRDMKSGLVKAKISPANRLLEEFFETEIQNDAAVIHYLSSRAADADGYDVEVTGNAFNLTLTADQYIISPLFDLERAPQEGPRSDFFFILDKWQKFLSGDS
;
A
#
# COMPACT_ATOMS: atom_id res chain seq x y z
N MET A 1 7.18 12.01 -8.90
CA MET A 1 6.27 11.01 -9.47
C MET A 1 6.84 9.65 -9.09
N ILE A 2 6.06 8.83 -8.40
CA ILE A 2 6.50 7.51 -7.96
C ILE A 2 6.43 6.52 -9.12
N GLU A 3 7.41 5.63 -9.22
CA GLU A 3 7.38 4.50 -10.14
C GLU A 3 7.27 3.21 -9.35
N VAL A 4 6.46 2.27 -9.84
CA VAL A 4 6.29 0.95 -9.24
C VAL A 4 6.44 -0.14 -10.29
N THR A 5 7.30 -1.11 -10.00
CA THR A 5 7.40 -2.36 -10.76
C THR A 5 6.89 -3.50 -9.91
N LEU A 6 5.95 -4.27 -10.44
CA LEU A 6 5.38 -5.45 -9.80
C LEU A 6 5.89 -6.71 -10.50
N HIS A 7 6.25 -7.72 -9.71
CA HIS A 7 6.59 -9.04 -10.23
C HIS A 7 6.06 -10.12 -9.30
N ARG A 8 5.78 -11.30 -9.86
CA ARG A 8 5.38 -12.47 -9.09
C ARG A 8 6.60 -13.35 -8.85
N ASP A 9 6.90 -13.65 -7.60
CA ASP A 9 7.94 -14.61 -7.26
C ASP A 9 7.48 -16.02 -7.64
N MET A 10 8.25 -16.71 -8.49
CA MET A 10 7.87 -18.01 -9.06
C MET A 10 7.90 -19.16 -8.03
N LYS A 11 8.57 -18.99 -6.89
CA LYS A 11 8.68 -20.03 -5.87
C LYS A 11 7.54 -19.94 -4.87
N SER A 12 7.25 -18.74 -4.37
CA SER A 12 6.22 -18.49 -3.36
C SER A 12 4.87 -18.12 -3.96
N GLY A 13 4.82 -17.70 -5.23
CA GLY A 13 3.62 -17.18 -5.87
C GLY A 13 3.21 -15.78 -5.39
N LEU A 14 3.95 -15.18 -4.46
CA LEU A 14 3.66 -13.87 -3.89
C LEU A 14 4.06 -12.75 -4.84
N VAL A 15 3.36 -11.62 -4.74
CA VAL A 15 3.66 -10.42 -5.52
C VAL A 15 4.71 -9.62 -4.74
N LYS A 16 5.61 -8.99 -5.49
CA LYS A 16 6.69 -8.18 -4.96
C LYS A 16 6.67 -6.81 -5.63
N ALA A 17 6.83 -5.77 -4.82
CA ALA A 17 6.89 -4.38 -5.30
C ALA A 17 8.33 -3.89 -5.26
N LYS A 18 8.67 -3.07 -6.25
CA LYS A 18 9.85 -2.22 -6.22
C LYS A 18 9.44 -0.79 -6.53
N ILE A 19 9.72 0.12 -5.60
CA ILE A 19 9.25 1.51 -5.64
C ILE A 19 10.43 2.47 -5.80
N SER A 20 10.27 3.47 -6.67
CA SER A 20 11.25 4.54 -6.89
C SER A 20 10.59 5.92 -6.75
N PRO A 21 11.14 6.85 -5.93
CA PRO A 21 12.27 6.67 -5.02
C PRO A 21 12.06 5.56 -3.99
N ALA A 22 13.15 5.03 -3.44
CA ALA A 22 13.10 3.86 -2.56
C ALA A 22 12.17 4.09 -1.36
N ASN A 23 11.19 3.20 -1.21
CA ASN A 23 10.22 3.23 -0.13
C ASN A 23 9.95 1.82 0.39
N ARG A 24 10.82 1.38 1.30
CA ARG A 24 10.83 -0.02 1.73
C ARG A 24 9.62 -0.37 2.60
N LEU A 25 9.12 0.58 3.40
CA LEU A 25 7.93 0.36 4.21
C LEU A 25 6.67 0.22 3.35
N LEU A 26 6.53 1.03 2.31
CA LEU A 26 5.42 0.91 1.38
C LEU A 26 5.48 -0.40 0.59
N GLU A 27 6.67 -0.81 0.11
CA GLU A 27 6.85 -2.13 -0.50
C GLU A 27 6.38 -3.25 0.43
N GLU A 28 6.87 -3.27 1.67
CA GLU A 28 6.54 -4.31 2.65
C GLU A 28 5.06 -4.28 3.05
N PHE A 29 4.46 -3.11 3.19
CA PHE A 29 3.02 -2.97 3.44
C PHE A 29 2.20 -3.66 2.34
N PHE A 30 2.49 -3.41 1.06
CA PHE A 30 1.77 -4.05 -0.04
C PHE A 30 2.01 -5.56 -0.08
N GLU A 31 3.25 -6.00 0.18
CA GLU A 31 3.63 -7.41 0.18
C GLU A 31 3.09 -8.21 1.38
N THR A 32 2.58 -7.54 2.41
CA THR A 32 2.08 -8.18 3.64
C THR A 32 0.59 -7.93 3.86
N GLU A 33 0.17 -6.67 4.01
CA GLU A 33 -1.21 -6.30 4.37
C GLU A 33 -2.18 -6.35 3.20
N ILE A 34 -1.70 -6.12 1.99
CA ILE A 34 -2.52 -6.07 0.78
C ILE A 34 -2.47 -7.40 0.01
N GLN A 35 -1.46 -8.22 0.28
CA GLN A 35 -1.17 -9.44 -0.46
C GLN A 35 -2.36 -10.40 -0.49
N ASN A 36 -2.98 -10.52 -1.67
CA ASN A 36 -4.19 -11.32 -1.91
C ASN A 36 -5.41 -10.95 -1.03
N ASP A 37 -5.40 -9.80 -0.34
CA ASP A 37 -6.55 -9.34 0.44
C ASP A 37 -7.42 -8.39 -0.39
N ALA A 38 -8.32 -8.98 -1.17
CA ALA A 38 -9.26 -8.21 -1.98
C ALA A 38 -10.18 -7.34 -1.14
N ALA A 39 -10.52 -7.73 0.10
CA ALA A 39 -11.42 -6.98 0.95
C ALA A 39 -10.76 -5.66 1.40
N VAL A 40 -9.50 -5.71 1.83
CA VAL A 40 -8.73 -4.51 2.20
C VAL A 40 -8.52 -3.61 0.96
N ILE A 41 -8.20 -4.18 -0.20
CA ILE A 41 -8.09 -3.41 -1.45
C ILE A 41 -9.40 -2.68 -1.76
N HIS A 42 -10.54 -3.38 -1.74
CA HIS A 42 -11.84 -2.79 -2.02
C HIS A 42 -12.21 -1.72 -0.99
N TYR A 43 -11.95 -1.98 0.29
CA TYR A 43 -12.18 -1.01 1.36
C TYR A 43 -11.38 0.27 1.09
N LEU A 44 -10.06 0.17 0.91
CA LEU A 44 -9.20 1.32 0.66
C LEU A 44 -9.59 2.05 -0.63
N SER A 45 -9.86 1.33 -1.72
CA SER A 45 -10.32 1.94 -2.98
C SER A 45 -11.65 2.68 -2.84
N SER A 46 -12.58 2.20 -2.00
CA SER A 46 -13.82 2.95 -1.71
C SER A 46 -13.54 4.26 -0.97
N ARG A 47 -12.54 4.27 -0.07
CA ARG A 47 -12.08 5.50 0.60
C ARG A 47 -11.35 6.47 -0.32
N ALA A 48 -10.81 6.00 -1.44
CA ALA A 48 -10.27 6.88 -2.48
C ALA A 48 -11.38 7.70 -3.15
N ALA A 49 -12.57 7.10 -3.31
CA ALA A 49 -13.72 7.72 -3.96
C ALA A 49 -14.48 8.67 -3.02
N ASP A 50 -14.46 8.41 -1.71
CA ASP A 50 -14.99 9.30 -0.68
C ASP A 50 -14.04 10.50 -0.50
N ALA A 51 -14.29 11.57 -1.26
CA ALA A 51 -13.52 12.82 -1.23
C ALA A 51 -13.70 13.64 0.07
N ASP A 52 -14.39 13.11 1.09
CA ASP A 52 -14.85 13.84 2.27
C ASP A 52 -13.75 14.13 3.32
N GLY A 53 -12.47 13.91 2.98
CA GLY A 53 -11.35 14.42 3.79
C GLY A 53 -11.22 13.82 5.19
N TYR A 54 -11.91 12.72 5.49
CA TYR A 54 -11.75 12.02 6.75
C TYR A 54 -10.45 11.24 6.78
N ASP A 55 -9.73 11.38 7.89
CA ASP A 55 -8.59 10.54 8.21
C ASP A 55 -9.06 9.09 8.37
N VAL A 56 -8.41 8.18 7.65
CA VAL A 56 -8.66 6.74 7.73
C VAL A 56 -7.46 6.09 8.36
N GLU A 57 -7.69 5.34 9.43
CA GLU A 57 -6.67 4.49 10.05
C GLU A 57 -7.04 3.02 9.82
N VAL A 58 -6.06 2.26 9.33
CA VAL A 58 -6.15 0.81 9.13
C VAL A 58 -4.96 0.15 9.80
N THR A 59 -5.24 -0.57 10.87
CA THR A 59 -4.24 -1.40 11.53
C THR A 59 -4.24 -2.78 10.90
N GLY A 60 -3.13 -3.11 10.22
CA GLY A 60 -2.86 -4.43 9.66
C GLY A 60 -2.18 -5.36 10.66
N ASN A 61 -1.51 -6.37 10.14
CA ASN A 61 -0.80 -7.38 10.92
C ASN A 61 0.57 -6.89 11.42
N ALA A 62 1.35 -6.27 10.54
CA ALA A 62 2.70 -5.79 10.77
C ALA A 62 2.80 -4.25 10.70
N PHE A 63 1.85 -3.60 10.03
CA PHE A 63 1.88 -2.16 9.80
C PHE A 63 0.55 -1.48 10.14
N ASN A 64 0.64 -0.22 10.56
CA ASN A 64 -0.48 0.70 10.59
C ASN A 64 -0.42 1.62 9.37
N LEU A 65 -1.55 1.82 8.70
CA LEU A 65 -1.74 2.81 7.64
C LEU A 65 -2.65 3.92 8.14
N THR A 66 -2.16 5.16 8.08
CA THR A 66 -2.98 6.37 8.24
C THR A 66 -3.06 7.08 6.90
N LEU A 67 -4.27 7.35 6.42
CA LEU A 67 -4.53 8.14 5.23
C LEU A 67 -5.20 9.44 5.66
N THR A 68 -4.51 10.57 5.52
CA THR A 68 -5.08 11.91 5.74
C THR A 68 -5.69 12.43 4.44
N ALA A 69 -6.18 13.67 4.41
CA ALA A 69 -6.68 14.29 3.18
C ALA A 69 -5.68 14.25 2.01
N ASP A 70 -4.38 14.40 2.28
CA ASP A 70 -3.33 14.60 1.28
C ASP A 70 -2.13 13.66 1.40
N GLN A 71 -2.00 12.90 2.49
CA GLN A 71 -0.87 12.03 2.76
C GLN A 71 -1.26 10.60 3.14
N TYR A 72 -0.32 9.67 2.95
CA TYR A 72 -0.31 8.40 3.67
C TYR A 72 0.85 8.40 4.67
N ILE A 73 0.69 7.63 5.74
CA ILE A 73 1.72 7.34 6.73
C ILE A 73 1.66 5.84 7.01
N ILE A 74 2.79 5.15 6.86
CA ILE A 74 2.94 3.73 7.19
C ILE A 74 3.90 3.60 8.35
N SER A 75 3.45 2.97 9.42
CA SER A 75 4.22 2.76 10.65
C SER A 75 4.31 1.27 10.97
N PRO A 76 5.51 0.74 11.28
CA PRO A 76 5.64 -0.62 11.81
C PRO A 76 4.96 -0.75 13.18
N LEU A 77 4.26 -1.86 13.42
CA LEU A 77 3.61 -2.12 14.71
C LEU A 77 4.56 -2.67 15.77
N PHE A 78 5.57 -3.44 15.34
CA PHE A 78 6.45 -4.19 16.25
C PHE A 78 7.92 -3.73 16.22
N ASP A 79 8.30 -2.86 15.28
CA ASP A 79 9.65 -2.33 15.14
C ASP A 79 9.64 -0.82 15.38
N LEU A 80 9.71 -0.43 16.65
CA LEU A 80 9.63 0.96 17.09
C LEU A 80 10.88 1.78 16.77
N GLU A 81 12.00 1.14 16.41
CA GLU A 81 13.23 1.84 16.02
C GLU A 81 13.17 2.31 14.56
N ARG A 82 12.30 1.70 13.76
CA ARG A 82 12.13 2.06 12.36
C ARG A 82 11.10 3.18 12.22
N ALA A 83 11.59 4.33 11.74
CA ALA A 83 10.75 5.50 11.53
C ALA A 83 9.60 5.23 10.54
N PRO A 84 8.41 5.82 10.75
CA PRO A 84 7.33 5.80 9.79
C PRO A 84 7.77 6.37 8.44
N GLN A 85 7.10 5.92 7.38
CA GLN A 85 7.29 6.47 6.05
C GLN A 85 6.00 7.11 5.54
N GLU A 86 6.14 8.31 5.01
CA GLU A 86 5.03 9.12 4.53
C GLU A 86 5.23 9.56 3.08
N GLY A 87 4.13 9.97 2.45
CA GLY A 87 4.15 10.54 1.12
C GLY A 87 2.76 10.95 0.66
N PRO A 88 2.62 11.43 -0.58
CA PRO A 88 1.33 11.87 -1.11
C PRO A 88 0.30 10.74 -1.12
N ARG A 89 -0.93 11.01 -0.66
CA ARG A 89 -2.06 10.06 -0.72
C ARG A 89 -2.29 9.53 -2.13
N SER A 90 -2.07 10.38 -3.14
CA SER A 90 -2.16 10.01 -4.56
C SER A 90 -1.19 8.90 -4.95
N ASP A 91 0.02 8.89 -4.37
CA ASP A 91 1.04 7.87 -4.68
C ASP A 91 0.62 6.51 -4.12
N PHE A 92 0.03 6.49 -2.91
CA PHE A 92 -0.52 5.26 -2.32
C PHE A 92 -1.61 4.65 -3.20
N PHE A 93 -2.59 5.45 -3.63
CA PHE A 93 -3.69 4.97 -4.46
C PHE A 93 -3.25 4.60 -5.87
N PHE A 94 -2.25 5.28 -6.42
CA PHE A 94 -1.62 4.88 -7.68
C PHE A 94 -1.02 3.47 -7.58
N ILE A 95 -0.32 3.15 -6.49
CA ILE A 95 0.25 1.81 -6.27
C ILE A 95 -0.85 0.78 -6.02
N LEU A 96 -1.89 1.13 -5.24
CA LEU A 96 -3.02 0.25 -4.97
C LEU A 96 -3.75 -0.16 -6.26
N ASP A 97 -4.01 0.79 -7.16
CA ASP A 97 -4.60 0.52 -8.47
C ASP A 97 -3.72 -0.43 -9.32
N LYS A 98 -2.41 -0.16 -9.37
CA LYS A 98 -1.45 -1.03 -10.08
C LYS A 98 -1.41 -2.44 -9.50
N TRP A 99 -1.44 -2.55 -8.18
CA TRP A 99 -1.44 -3.82 -7.47
C TRP A 99 -2.72 -4.62 -7.76
N GLN A 100 -3.88 -3.97 -7.68
CA GLN A 100 -5.18 -4.60 -7.97
C GLN A 100 -5.23 -5.15 -9.40
N LYS A 101 -4.81 -4.36 -10.39
CA LYS A 101 -4.74 -4.77 -11.81
C LYS A 101 -3.80 -5.95 -12.03
N PHE A 102 -2.63 -5.93 -11.37
CA PHE A 102 -1.69 -7.04 -11.43
C PHE A 102 -2.25 -8.34 -10.83
N LEU A 103 -3.09 -8.23 -9.78
CA LEU A 103 -3.76 -9.38 -9.18
C LEU A 103 -4.92 -9.91 -10.04
N SER A 104 -5.67 -9.04 -10.74
CA SER A 104 -6.78 -9.46 -11.61
C SER A 104 -6.30 -10.08 -12.93
N GLY A 105 -5.03 -9.92 -13.29
CA GLY A 105 -4.49 -10.34 -14.58
C GLY A 105 -4.74 -9.33 -15.70
N ASP A 106 -5.28 -8.14 -15.36
CA ASP A 106 -5.45 -7.02 -16.29
C ASP A 106 -4.13 -6.24 -16.33
N SER A 107 -3.13 -6.80 -17.03
CA SER A 107 -1.80 -6.18 -17.23
C SER A 107 -1.70 -5.47 -18.58
#